data_AF-A0AAV4DP56-F1
#
_entry.id   AF-A0AAV4DP56-F1
#
_cell.length_a   1.000
_cell.length_b   1.000
_cell.length_c   1.000
_cell.angle_alpha   90.00
_cell.angle_beta   90.00
_cell.angle_gamma   90.00
#
_symmetry.space_group_name_H-M   'P 1'
#
loop_
_entity.id
_entity.type
_entity.pdbx_description
1 polymer ?
#
loop_
_entity_poly.entity_id
_entity_poly.type
_entity_poly.pdbx_seq_one_letter_code
_entity_poly.pdbx_strand_id
1 'polypeptide(L)' 'MSSLMKDFSERLIVEVQVRPCLYNPRDPGYKDCARVERDWQDVAKNLGCS' A
#
# COMPACT_ATOMS: atom_id res chain seq x y z
N MET A 1 -13.69 15.42 -11.65
CA MET A 1 -12.53 14.83 -10.96
C MET A 1 -11.53 14.45 -12.04
N SER A 2 -10.29 14.93 -11.95
CA SER A 2 -9.29 14.78 -13.03
C SER A 2 -8.90 13.31 -13.23
N SER A 3 -8.66 12.91 -14.47
CA SER A 3 -8.23 11.56 -14.85
C SER A 3 -7.02 11.07 -14.03
N LEU A 4 -6.11 11.98 -13.71
CA LEU A 4 -4.89 11.71 -12.93
C LEU A 4 -5.14 11.20 -11.51
N MET A 5 -6.18 11.69 -10.81
CA MET A 5 -6.53 11.18 -9.48
C MET A 5 -7.03 9.73 -9.55
N LYS A 6 -7.67 9.37 -10.66
CA LYS A 6 -8.19 8.03 -10.89
C LYS A 6 -7.02 7.05 -11.11
N ASP A 7 -6.06 7.43 -11.94
CA ASP A 7 -4.85 6.64 -12.23
C ASP A 7 -4.01 6.40 -10.97
N PHE A 8 -3.85 7.42 -10.12
CA PHE A 8 -3.12 7.27 -8.85
C PHE A 8 -3.84 6.32 -7.88
N SER A 9 -5.16 6.47 -7.73
CA SER A 9 -5.95 5.62 -6.82
C SER A 9 -5.94 4.16 -7.25
N GLU A 10 -6.04 3.89 -8.55
CA GLU A 10 -5.96 2.53 -9.09
C GLU A 10 -4.59 1.90 -8.84
N ARG A 11 -3.50 2.65 -9.06
CA ARG A 11 -2.14 2.20 -8.74
C ARG A 11 -1.95 1.92 -7.25
N LEU A 12 -2.47 2.78 -6.38
CA LEU A 12 -2.42 2.57 -4.92
C LEU A 12 -3.14 1.29 -4.51
N ILE A 13 -4.34 1.04 -5.06
CA ILE A 13 -5.10 -0.18 -4.77
C ILE A 13 -4.30 -1.42 -5.16
N VAL A 14 -3.70 -1.43 -6.37
CA VAL A 14 -2.88 -2.55 -6.84
C VAL A 14 -1.69 -2.80 -5.91
N GLU A 15 -0.97 -1.75 -5.51
CA GLU A 15 0.16 -1.87 -4.59
C GLU A 15 -0.26 -2.35 -3.19
N VAL A 16 -1.40 -1.92 -2.66
CA VAL A 16 -1.88 -2.40 -1.35
C VAL A 16 -2.34 -3.86 -1.42
N GLN A 17 -3.00 -4.27 -2.51
CA GLN A 17 -3.55 -5.62 -2.65
C GLN A 17 -2.48 -6.72 -2.69
N VAL A 18 -1.26 -6.42 -3.14
CA VAL A 18 -0.15 -7.40 -3.11
C VAL A 18 0.48 -7.57 -1.72
N ARG A 19 0.09 -6.75 -0.73
CA ARG A 19 0.64 -6.75 0.64
C ARG A 19 -0.47 -6.96 1.68
N PRO A 20 -0.89 -8.22 1.93
CA PRO A 20 -2.00 -8.53 2.83
C PRO A 20 -1.86 -7.98 4.25
N CYS A 21 -0.64 -7.83 4.77
CA CYS A 21 -0.42 -7.25 6.11
C CYS A 21 -0.88 -5.79 6.23
N LEU A 22 -1.11 -5.08 5.13
CA LEU A 22 -1.62 -3.70 5.16
C LEU A 22 -3.14 -3.60 5.35
N TYR A 23 -3.91 -4.65 5.04
CA TYR A 23 -5.38 -4.56 5.04
C TYR A 23 -6.11 -5.80 5.58
N ASN A 24 -5.44 -6.95 5.71
CA ASN A 24 -6.05 -8.20 6.18
C ASN A 24 -5.70 -8.43 7.65
N PRO A 25 -6.66 -8.28 8.59
CA PRO A 25 -6.41 -8.49 10.02
C PRO A 25 -6.04 -9.92 10.41
N ARG A 26 -6.22 -10.88 9.49
CA ARG A 26 -5.83 -12.28 9.66
C ARG A 26 -4.42 -12.58 9.14
N ASP A 27 -3.77 -11.64 8.44
CA ASP A 27 -2.39 -11.82 8.03
C ASP A 27 -1.48 -11.78 9.29
N PRO A 28 -0.56 -12.75 9.44
CA PRO A 28 0.35 -12.77 10.60
C PRO A 28 1.16 -11.48 10.78
N GLY A 29 1.44 -10.76 9.68
CA GLY A 29 2.16 -9.50 9.69
C GLY A 29 1.32 -8.27 10.02
N TYR A 30 -0.01 -8.38 10.11
CA TYR A 30 -0.88 -7.21 10.31
C TYR A 30 -0.61 -6.45 11.62
N LYS A 31 -0.14 -7.16 12.66
CA LYS A 31 0.20 -6.56 13.96
C LYS A 31 1.70 -6.28 14.13
N ASP A 32 2.51 -6.61 13.13
CA ASP A 32 3.95 -6.31 13.12
C ASP A 32 4.13 -4.89 12.60
N CYS A 33 4.25 -3.93 13.52
CA CYS A 33 4.39 -2.51 13.17
C CYS A 33 5.61 -2.25 12.26
N ALA A 34 6.71 -2.96 12.45
CA ALA A 34 7.92 -2.77 11.64
C ALA A 34 7.72 -3.29 10.21
N ARG A 35 6.99 -4.40 10.05
CA ARG A 35 6.60 -4.91 8.74
C ARG A 35 5.60 -3.98 8.04
N VAL A 36 4.56 -3.54 8.76
CA VAL A 36 3.56 -2.61 8.22
C VAL A 36 4.20 -1.30 7.77
N GLU A 37 5.12 -0.74 8.56
CA GLU A 37 5.86 0.47 8.19
C GLU A 37 6.69 0.26 6.92
N ARG A 38 7.45 -0.84 6.84
CA ARG A 38 8.25 -1.18 5.67
C ARG A 38 7.39 -1.33 4.42
N ASP A 39 6.29 -2.05 4.52
CA ASP A 39 5.38 -2.28 3.40
C ASP A 39 4.73 -0.98 2.92
N TRP A 40 4.41 -0.04 3.83
CA TRP A 40 3.95 1.31 3.44
C TRP A 40 5.04 2.14 2.77
N GLN A 41 6.30 2.06 3.24
CA GLN A 41 7.42 2.72 2.58
C GLN A 41 7.62 2.20 1.16
N ASP A 42 7.49 0.88 0.95
CA ASP A 42 7.57 0.27 -0.38
C ASP A 42 6.42 0.73 -1.30
N VAL A 43 5.19 0.83 -0.77
CA VAL A 43 4.04 1.39 -1.52
C VAL A 43 4.31 2.83 -1.94
N ALA A 44 4.77 3.69 -1.02
CA ALA A 44 5.09 5.08 -1.31
C ALA A 44 6.16 5.20 -2.41
N LYS A 45 7.24 4.43 -2.28
CA LYS A 45 8.32 4.37 -3.26
C LYS A 45 7.82 3.94 -4.65
N ASN A 46 6.99 2.90 -4.74
CA ASN A 46 6.45 2.40 -6.00
C ASN A 46 5.45 3.38 -6.67
N LEU A 47 4.82 4.24 -5.86
CA LEU A 47 3.95 5.30 -6.35
C LEU A 47 4.72 6.57 -6.74
N GLY A 48 6.02 6.65 -6.45
CA GLY A 48 6.86 7.83 -6.70
C GLY A 48 6.69 8.92 -5.64
N CYS A 49 6.21 8.57 -4.44
CA CYS A 49 6.17 9.44 -3.29
C CYS A 49 7.53 9.37 -2.57
N SER A 50 8.09 10.53 -2.21
CA SER A 50 9.36 10.70 -1.50
C SER A 50 9.16 11.39 -0.16
#